data_AF-A0A1J3H9N7-F1
#
_entry.id   AF-A0A1J3H9N7-F1
#
_cell.length_a   1.000
_cell.length_b   1.000
_cell.length_c   1.000
_cell.angle_alpha   90.00
_cell.angle_beta   90.00
_cell.angle_gamma   90.00
#
_symmetry.space_group_name_H-M   'P 1'
#
loop_
_entity.id
_entity.type
_entity.pdbx_description
1 polymer ?
#
loop_
_entity_poly.entity_id
_entity_poly.type
_entity_poly.pdbx_seq_one_letter_code
_entity_poly.pdbx_strand_id
1 'polypeptide(L)'
;KAPSASATVFGVSTESMQLSYDSRGNCVPIILSLLQNRLYDQGALQVEGIFRITGDNSEEEFVREQLNKGVIPQGMDVHCLAGL
;
A
#
# COMPACT_ATOMS: atom_id res chain seq x y z
N LYS A 1 -25.07 9.63 -12.87
CA LYS A 1 -24.09 8.63 -12.38
C LYS A 1 -23.76 9.04 -10.95
N ALA A 2 -24.21 8.29 -9.95
CA ALA A 2 -23.91 8.64 -8.55
C ALA A 2 -22.39 8.57 -8.35
N PRO A 3 -21.77 9.57 -7.70
CA PRO A 3 -20.36 9.49 -7.38
C PRO A 3 -20.21 8.31 -6.42
N SER A 4 -19.48 7.29 -6.86
CA SER A 4 -19.20 6.10 -6.05
C SER A 4 -18.64 6.54 -4.71
N ALA A 5 -19.35 6.20 -3.63
CA ALA A 5 -18.90 6.44 -2.27
C ALA A 5 -17.54 5.76 -2.06
N SER A 6 -16.62 6.51 -1.46
CA SER A 6 -15.24 6.18 -1.08
C SER A 6 -14.29 5.78 -2.22
N ALA A 7 -13.53 6.76 -2.74
CA ALA A 7 -12.26 6.51 -3.41
C ALA A 7 -11.16 6.22 -2.37
N THR A 8 -11.45 5.40 -1.36
CA THR A 8 -10.47 5.01 -0.34
C THR A 8 -10.15 3.54 -0.51
N VAL A 9 -8.87 3.20 -0.43
CA VAL A 9 -8.39 1.81 -0.48
C VAL A 9 -8.19 1.23 0.93
N PHE A 10 -8.17 2.10 1.95
CA PHE A 10 -8.11 1.72 3.36
C PHE A 10 -9.48 1.79 4.03
N GLY A 11 -9.68 0.95 5.05
CA GLY A 11 -10.91 0.95 5.87
C GLY A 11 -12.17 0.48 5.13
N VAL A 12 -12.00 -0.19 3.99
CA VAL A 12 -13.10 -0.74 3.18
C VAL A 12 -13.37 -2.21 3.53
N SER A 13 -14.58 -2.69 3.24
CA SER A 13 -14.89 -4.11 3.39
C SER A 13 -14.13 -4.94 2.35
N THR A 14 -13.89 -6.21 2.66
CA THR A 14 -13.24 -7.14 1.72
C THR A 14 -14.03 -7.29 0.41
N GLU A 15 -15.34 -7.08 0.46
CA GLU A 15 -16.26 -7.16 -0.69
C GLU A 15 -16.17 -5.96 -1.63
N SER A 16 -15.76 -4.79 -1.13
CA SER A 16 -15.62 -3.56 -1.91
C SER A 16 -14.18 -3.21 -2.28
N MET A 17 -13.21 -4.04 -1.86
CA MET A 17 -11.83 -3.92 -2.27
C MET A 17 -11.68 -4.05 -3.78
N GLN A 18 -10.74 -3.29 -4.34
CA GLN A 18 -10.32 -3.49 -5.72
C GLN A 18 -9.38 -4.69 -5.77
N LEU A 19 -9.74 -5.70 -6.56
CA LEU A 19 -9.04 -6.98 -6.63
C LEU A 19 -8.33 -7.14 -7.98
N SER A 20 -7.25 -7.91 -7.95
CA SER A 20 -6.52 -8.37 -9.13
C SER A 20 -6.11 -9.83 -8.95
N TYR A 21 -5.54 -10.42 -9.99
CA TYR A 21 -4.98 -11.76 -9.92
C TYR A 21 -3.46 -11.68 -9.95
N ASP A 22 -2.80 -12.34 -9.00
CA ASP A 22 -1.34 -12.49 -9.02
C ASP A 22 -0.90 -13.49 -10.11
N SER A 23 0.40 -13.65 -10.30
CA SER A 23 0.98 -14.59 -11.26
C SER A 23 0.68 -16.06 -10.98
N ARG A 24 0.19 -16.37 -9.77
CA ARG A 24 -0.18 -17.72 -9.32
C ARG A 24 -1.70 -17.95 -9.43
N GLY A 25 -2.46 -16.94 -9.87
CA GLY A 25 -3.92 -16.98 -10.03
C GLY A 25 -4.70 -16.70 -8.74
N ASN A 26 -4.06 -16.21 -7.68
CA ASN A 26 -4.76 -15.84 -6.45
C ASN A 26 -5.44 -14.48 -6.61
N CYS A 27 -6.67 -14.39 -6.12
CA CYS A 27 -7.38 -13.13 -6.03
C CYS A 27 -6.84 -12.32 -4.85
N VAL A 28 -6.22 -11.17 -5.13
CA VAL A 28 -5.54 -10.34 -4.14
C VAL A 28 -5.99 -8.88 -4.23
N PRO A 29 -6.17 -8.19 -3.10
CA PRO A 29 -6.38 -6.73 -3.11
C PRO A 29 -5.21 -6.02 -3.79
N ILE A 30 -5.52 -5.15 -4.76
CA ILE A 30 -4.53 -4.43 -5.56
C ILE A 30 -3.54 -3.69 -4.66
N ILE A 31 -4.03 -3.09 -3.57
CA ILE A 31 -3.20 -2.34 -2.63
C ILE A 31 -2.04 -3.18 -2.06
N LEU A 32 -2.27 -4.48 -1.76
CA LEU A 32 -1.24 -5.36 -1.23
C LEU A 32 -0.15 -5.63 -2.27
N SER A 33 -0.53 -5.82 -3.54
CA SER A 33 0.42 -5.99 -4.63
C SER A 33 1.24 -4.71 -4.87
N LEU A 34 0.62 -3.53 -4.78
CA LEU A 34 1.32 -2.26 -4.95
C LEU A 34 2.35 -2.01 -3.83
N LEU A 35 1.95 -2.23 -2.57
CA LEU A 35 2.85 -2.09 -1.41
C LEU A 35 4.01 -3.09 -1.48
N GLN A 36 3.72 -4.36 -1.80
CA GLN A 36 4.75 -5.39 -1.94
C GLN A 36 5.76 -5.05 -3.04
N ASN A 37 5.30 -4.66 -4.23
CA ASN A 37 6.17 -4.28 -5.33
C ASN A 37 7.07 -3.11 -4.92
N ARG A 38 6.51 -2.12 -4.23
CA ARG A 38 7.27 -0.96 -3.79
C ARG A 38 8.36 -1.32 -2.77
N LEU A 39 8.05 -2.20 -1.83
CA LEU A 39 9.03 -2.73 -0.88
C LEU A 39 10.17 -3.47 -1.60
N TYR A 40 9.86 -4.27 -2.62
CA TYR A 40 10.87 -4.97 -3.41
C TYR A 40 11.74 -4.00 -4.23
N ASP A 41 11.13 -3.03 -4.89
CA ASP A 41 11.84 -2.02 -5.69
C ASP A 41 12.80 -1.16 -4.83
N GLN A 42 12.46 -0.94 -3.55
CA GLN A 42 13.31 -0.21 -2.61
C GLN A 42 14.34 -1.09 -1.89
N GLY A 43 14.41 -2.39 -2.19
CA GLY A 43 15.36 -3.30 -1.56
C GLY A 43 15.02 -3.62 -0.09
N ALA A 44 13.75 -3.50 0.31
CA ALA A 44 13.28 -3.68 1.70
C ALA A 44 13.66 -5.04 2.30
N LEU A 45 13.83 -6.07 1.47
CA LEU A 45 14.25 -7.40 1.90
C LEU A 45 15.63 -7.44 2.56
N GLN A 46 16.49 -6.47 2.28
CA GLN A 46 17.83 -6.35 2.87
C GLN A 46 17.89 -5.33 4.01
N VAL A 47 16.76 -4.69 4.34
CA VAL A 47 16.69 -3.67 5.38
C VAL A 47 16.56 -4.34 6.74
N GLU A 48 17.48 -4.01 7.64
CA GLU A 48 17.44 -4.52 9.02
C GLU A 48 16.16 -4.08 9.72
N GLY A 49 15.44 -5.02 10.32
CA GLY A 49 14.23 -4.70 11.07
C GLY A 49 13.06 -4.23 10.20
N ILE A 50 13.03 -4.57 8.91
CA ILE A 50 11.82 -4.42 8.08
C ILE A 50 10.60 -5.05 8.76
N PHE A 51 9.45 -4.37 8.74
CA PHE A 51 8.23 -4.70 9.49
C PHE A 51 8.34 -4.68 11.03
N ARG A 52 9.53 -4.44 11.60
CA ARG A 52 9.75 -4.38 13.06
C ARG A 52 9.97 -2.97 13.58
N ILE A 53 10.75 -2.17 12.85
CA ILE A 53 11.05 -0.79 13.19
C ILE A 53 9.89 0.08 12.71
N THR A 54 9.39 0.95 13.58
CA THR A 54 8.40 1.99 13.22
C THR A 54 9.10 3.11 12.46
N GLY A 55 8.64 3.40 11.24
CA GLY A 55 9.10 4.56 10.48
C GLY A 55 8.60 5.88 11.06
N ASP A 56 8.97 6.99 10.43
CA ASP A 56 8.43 8.30 10.82
C ASP A 56 6.96 8.41 10.38
N ASN A 57 6.06 8.61 11.35
CA ASN A 57 4.62 8.76 11.13
C ASN A 57 4.26 10.03 10.36
N SER A 58 5.17 11.00 10.24
CA SER A 58 4.91 12.24 9.51
C SER A 58 4.60 12.01 8.01
N GLU A 59 5.04 10.89 7.44
CA GLU A 59 4.78 10.54 6.04
C GLU A 59 3.54 9.66 5.86
N GLU A 60 3.08 8.93 6.89
CA GLU A 60 2.06 7.89 6.76
C GLU A 60 0.73 8.43 6.20
N GLU A 61 0.24 9.54 6.77
CA GLU A 61 -1.03 10.14 6.35
C GLU A 61 -0.99 10.60 4.89
N PHE A 62 0.09 11.29 4.49
CA PHE A 62 0.30 11.73 3.11
C PHE A 62 0.26 10.55 2.14
N VAL A 63 0.88 9.42 2.51
CA VAL A 63 0.97 8.24 1.66
C VAL A 63 -0.38 7.56 1.52
N ARG A 64 -1.13 7.43 2.62
CA ARG A 64 -2.50 6.91 2.58
C ARG A 64 -3.38 7.73 1.65
N GLU A 65 -3.25 9.06 1.67
CA GLU A 65 -3.95 9.93 0.74
C GLU A 65 -3.56 9.70 -0.73
N GLN A 66 -2.26 9.52 -1.02
CA GLN A 66 -1.81 9.23 -2.38
C GLN A 66 -2.32 7.86 -2.85
N LEU A 67 -2.28 6.84 -1.99
CA LEU A 67 -2.75 5.49 -2.30
C LEU A 67 -4.27 5.46 -2.52
N ASN A 68 -5.05 6.24 -1.77
CA ASN A 68 -6.48 6.45 -2.04
C ASN A 68 -6.73 7.04 -3.43
N LYS A 69 -5.80 7.86 -3.96
CA LYS A 69 -5.83 8.41 -5.32
C LYS A 69 -5.25 7.45 -6.37
N GLY A 70 -4.77 6.27 -5.98
CA GLY A 70 -4.08 5.33 -6.87
C GLY A 70 -2.64 5.73 -7.23
N VAL A 71 -2.03 6.64 -6.49
CA VAL A 71 -0.66 7.12 -6.68
C VAL A 71 0.27 6.45 -5.68
N ILE A 72 1.40 5.92 -6.14
CA ILE A 72 2.45 5.38 -5.28
C ILE A 72 3.56 6.43 -5.14
N PRO A 73 3.71 7.06 -3.96
CA PRO A 73 4.77 8.03 -3.75
C PRO A 73 6.16 7.39 -3.82
N GLN A 74 7.13 8.13 -4.34
CA GLN A 74 8.52 7.70 -4.40
C GLN A 74 9.33 8.34 -3.26
N GLY A 75 10.46 7.71 -2.90
CA GLY A 75 11.40 8.29 -1.93
C GLY A 75 10.98 8.23 -0.46
N MET A 76 9.88 7.55 -0.14
CA MET A 76 9.49 7.29 1.25
C MET A 76 10.53 6.46 2.00
N ASP A 77 10.56 6.69 3.32
CA ASP A 77 11.17 5.76 4.25
C ASP A 77 10.53 4.37 4.15
N VAL A 78 11.39 3.35 4.11
CA VAL A 78 10.98 1.95 3.89
C VAL A 78 10.29 1.36 5.13
N HIS A 79 10.61 1.85 6.33
CA HIS A 79 9.95 1.43 7.56
C HIS A 79 8.56 2.04 7.69
N CYS A 80 8.36 3.27 7.21
CA CYS A 80 7.04 3.89 7.08
C CYS A 80 6.17 3.10 6.09
N LEU A 81 6.71 2.79 4.90
CA LEU A 81 6.00 1.96 3.91
C LEU A 81 5.63 0.56 4.44
N ALA A 82 6.50 -0.05 5.24
CA ALA A 82 6.24 -1.35 5.86
C ALA A 82 5.20 -1.30 6.99
N GLY A 83 4.89 -0.12 7.53
CA GLY A 83 3.87 0.08 8.56
C GLY A 83 2.46 0.30 8.03
N LEU A 84 2.29 0.49 6.72
CA LEU A 84 1.00 0.80 6.06
C LEU A 84 0.05 -0.38 5.90
#